data_AF-A0A098Y5T7-F1
#
_entry.id   AF-A0A098Y5T7-F1
#
_cell.length_a   1.000
_cell.length_b   1.000
_cell.length_c   1.000
_cell.angle_alpha   90.00
_cell.angle_beta   90.00
_cell.angle_gamma   90.00
#
_symmetry.space_group_name_H-M   'P 1'
#
loop_
_entity.id
_entity.type
_entity.pdbx_description
1 polymer ?
#
loop_
_entity_poly.entity_id
_entity_poly.type
_entity_poly.pdbx_seq_one_letter_code
_entity_poly.pdbx_strand_id
1 'polypeptide(L)'
;MTTAFGTDRSSDSDTIAAAVAAAAQAAAAAMPAELVLRAGETVADPESVPLPPTPGAAVTAALGGEVSGDIVLVLSEEIVSALTNSPVGPMDVATALRPALEAAAAALGRVRVAAERVEDVVAALDGLRDKGVFLAVPLINGTEIAATLALQVTLPRPRERRGSLDLLRNVAMEVTVEIGRTRMTVSELLSLHPGEVVELDRAAGAPADLLVNGTLIARGEIVVVDEDFGLRISEIVTEAGEYGTPPA
;
A
#
# COMPACT_ATOMS: atom_id res chain seq x y z
N MET A 1 -5.35 -28.02 -25.21
CA MET A 1 -5.64 -26.58 -25.15
C MET A 1 -4.81 -26.04 -24.02
N THR A 2 -3.67 -25.45 -24.37
CA THR A 2 -2.57 -25.07 -23.48
C THR A 2 -2.51 -23.54 -23.38
N THR A 3 -1.95 -23.08 -22.24
CA THR A 3 -1.48 -21.74 -21.87
C THR A 3 -2.50 -20.66 -21.51
N ALA A 4 -2.49 -20.26 -20.22
CA ALA A 4 -2.31 -18.86 -19.78
C ALA A 4 -2.20 -18.80 -18.23
N PHE A 5 -1.02 -19.09 -17.69
CA PHE A 5 -0.60 -18.69 -16.34
C PHE A 5 0.79 -18.08 -16.49
N GLY A 6 0.88 -16.75 -16.52
CA GLY A 6 2.15 -16.06 -16.78
C GLY A 6 1.99 -14.55 -16.94
N THR A 7 1.46 -13.86 -15.93
CA THR A 7 1.44 -12.38 -15.87
C THR A 7 1.83 -11.81 -14.50
N ASP A 8 1.92 -12.64 -13.46
CA ASP A 8 2.10 -12.17 -12.07
C ASP A 8 3.54 -11.74 -11.73
N ARG A 9 4.57 -12.37 -12.33
CA ARG A 9 5.98 -12.06 -12.02
C ARG A 9 6.51 -10.76 -12.63
N SER A 10 5.91 -10.28 -13.73
CA SER A 10 6.38 -9.04 -14.37
C SER A 10 5.94 -7.81 -13.57
N SER A 11 4.69 -7.80 -13.10
CA SER A 11 4.14 -6.70 -12.31
C SER A 11 4.83 -6.54 -10.96
N ASP A 12 5.24 -7.64 -10.33
CA ASP A 12 5.97 -7.60 -9.06
C ASP A 12 7.35 -6.97 -9.24
N SER A 13 8.14 -7.42 -10.23
CA SER A 13 9.46 -6.84 -10.49
C SER A 13 9.40 -5.36 -10.86
N ASP A 14 8.41 -4.95 -11.66
CA ASP A 14 8.22 -3.55 -12.06
C ASP A 14 7.82 -2.67 -10.86
N THR A 15 6.97 -3.19 -9.97
CA THR A 15 6.57 -2.49 -8.75
C THR A 15 7.74 -2.31 -7.79
N ILE A 16 8.59 -3.34 -7.66
CA ILE A 16 9.79 -3.31 -6.84
C ILE A 16 10.80 -2.30 -7.38
N ALA A 17 11.08 -2.32 -8.68
CA ALA A 17 11.99 -1.37 -9.31
C ALA A 17 11.49 0.08 -9.16
N ALA A 18 10.18 0.30 -9.33
CA ALA A 18 9.57 1.62 -9.14
C ALA A 18 9.68 2.13 -7.68
N ALA A 19 9.48 1.26 -6.69
CA ALA A 19 9.64 1.62 -5.28
C ALA A 19 11.10 1.99 -4.95
N VAL A 20 12.06 1.24 -5.49
CA VAL A 20 13.49 1.53 -5.29
C VAL A 20 13.92 2.82 -6.02
N ALA A 21 13.43 3.06 -7.23
CA ALA A 21 13.66 4.33 -7.93
C ALA A 21 13.11 5.53 -7.14
N ALA A 22 11.92 5.39 -6.53
CA ALA A 22 11.35 6.42 -5.66
C ALA A 22 12.21 6.65 -4.41
N ALA A 23 12.75 5.57 -3.81
CA ALA A 23 13.67 5.67 -2.68
C ALA A 23 14.99 6.38 -3.05
N ALA A 24 15.55 6.07 -4.21
CA ALA A 24 16.72 6.75 -4.75
C ALA A 24 16.47 8.24 -4.98
N GLN A 25 15.29 8.59 -5.51
CA GLN A 25 14.91 9.99 -5.73
C GLN A 25 14.71 10.74 -4.40
N ALA A 26 14.16 10.08 -3.38
CA ALA A 26 14.02 10.65 -2.04
C ALA A 26 15.39 10.86 -1.38
N ALA A 27 16.30 9.89 -1.50
CA ALA A 27 17.68 10.03 -1.04
C ALA A 27 18.36 11.23 -1.70
N ALA A 28 18.29 11.32 -3.04
CA ALA A 28 18.84 12.42 -3.82
C ALA A 28 18.34 13.80 -3.38
N ALA A 29 17.05 13.91 -3.06
CA ALA A 29 16.45 15.17 -2.61
C ALA A 29 16.87 15.58 -1.18
N ALA A 30 17.27 14.61 -0.35
CA ALA A 30 17.71 14.80 1.02
C ALA A 30 19.24 14.83 1.17
N MET A 31 19.98 14.74 0.06
CA MET A 31 21.42 14.96 0.04
C MET A 31 21.75 16.43 0.40
N PRO A 32 22.94 16.68 0.98
CA PRO A 32 23.39 18.04 1.32
C PRO A 32 23.25 19.02 0.12
N ALA A 33 22.74 20.22 0.42
CA ALA A 33 22.07 21.14 -0.52
C ALA A 33 22.85 21.64 -1.74
N GLU A 34 24.14 21.32 -1.87
CA GLU A 34 24.98 21.77 -3.00
C GLU A 34 24.89 20.84 -4.23
N LEU A 35 24.15 19.73 -4.13
CA LEU A 35 24.07 18.69 -5.16
C LEU A 35 22.65 18.59 -5.74
N VAL A 36 22.48 18.89 -7.02
CA VAL A 36 21.21 18.66 -7.73
C VAL A 36 21.24 17.27 -8.36
N LEU A 37 20.77 16.28 -7.60
CA LEU A 37 20.83 14.87 -7.98
C LEU A 37 19.51 14.37 -8.55
N ARG A 38 19.60 13.49 -9.55
CA ARG A 38 18.47 12.76 -10.12
C ARG A 38 18.73 11.27 -10.09
N ALA A 39 17.72 10.48 -9.72
CA ALA A 39 17.80 9.03 -9.83
C ALA A 39 17.83 8.60 -11.30
N GLY A 40 18.78 7.72 -11.65
CA GLY A 40 18.91 7.11 -12.97
C GLY A 40 18.15 5.79 -13.09
N GLU A 41 18.54 4.99 -14.08
CA GLU A 41 17.93 3.68 -14.32
C GLU A 41 18.31 2.66 -13.23
N THR A 42 17.34 1.84 -12.83
CA THR A 42 17.55 0.81 -11.82
C THR A 42 18.25 -0.41 -12.42
N VAL A 43 19.32 -0.86 -11.77
CA VAL A 43 20.12 -2.03 -12.16
C VAL A 43 19.92 -3.14 -11.12
N ALA A 44 19.53 -4.32 -11.56
CA ALA A 44 19.31 -5.48 -10.68
C ALA A 44 20.51 -6.45 -10.61
N ASP A 45 21.55 -6.21 -11.41
CA ASP A 45 22.76 -7.05 -11.46
C ASP A 45 23.84 -6.52 -10.49
N PRO A 46 24.20 -7.27 -9.43
CA PRO A 46 25.23 -6.88 -8.46
C PRO A 46 26.66 -6.88 -9.01
N GLU A 47 26.91 -7.43 -10.20
CA GLU A 47 28.20 -7.32 -10.88
C GLU A 47 28.29 -6.09 -11.79
N SER A 48 27.16 -5.43 -12.07
CA SER A 48 27.07 -4.30 -13.00
C SER A 48 26.63 -3.00 -12.28
N VAL A 49 26.99 -2.84 -11.01
CA VAL A 49 26.60 -1.68 -10.19
C VAL A 49 27.19 -0.40 -10.79
N PRO A 50 26.35 0.61 -11.14
CA PRO A 50 26.82 1.84 -11.77
C PRO A 50 27.43 2.77 -10.71
N LEU A 51 28.75 2.78 -10.58
CA LEU A 51 29.46 3.54 -9.55
C LEU A 51 29.93 4.93 -10.03
N PRO A 52 30.20 5.88 -9.11
CA PRO A 52 30.90 7.11 -9.44
C PRO A 52 32.27 6.85 -10.06
N PRO A 53 32.80 7.73 -10.93
CA PRO A 53 34.12 7.56 -11.55
C PRO A 53 35.26 7.39 -10.54
N THR A 54 35.17 8.11 -9.42
CA THR A 54 36.09 8.02 -8.28
C THR A 54 35.29 7.77 -7.00
N PRO A 55 35.03 6.51 -6.62
CA PRO A 55 34.33 6.18 -5.39
C PRO A 55 35.18 6.58 -4.18
N GLY A 56 34.62 7.37 -3.27
CA GLY A 56 35.30 7.86 -2.07
C GLY A 56 35.00 7.05 -0.82
N ALA A 57 33.71 6.84 -0.52
CA ALA A 57 33.25 6.11 0.66
C ALA A 57 31.87 5.52 0.43
N ALA A 58 31.54 4.46 1.18
CA ALA A 58 30.20 3.91 1.26
C ALA A 58 29.63 4.11 2.67
N VAL A 59 28.35 4.50 2.75
CA VAL A 59 27.62 4.54 4.01
C VAL A 59 26.55 3.47 4.00
N THR A 60 26.68 2.52 4.92
CA THR A 60 25.80 1.36 5.06
C THR A 60 24.88 1.54 6.26
N ALA A 61 23.61 1.17 6.12
CA ALA A 61 22.68 1.06 7.25
C ALA A 61 21.76 -0.16 7.10
N ALA A 62 21.41 -0.78 8.23
CA ALA A 62 20.43 -1.84 8.23
C ALA A 62 19.01 -1.26 8.24
N LEU A 63 18.15 -1.83 7.41
CA LEU A 63 16.72 -1.54 7.33
C LEU A 63 15.94 -2.58 8.15
N GLY A 64 14.97 -2.11 8.93
CA GLY A 64 14.05 -2.97 9.66
C GLY A 64 12.62 -2.44 9.68
N GLY A 65 11.64 -3.33 9.74
CA GLY A 65 10.22 -2.94 9.74
C GLY A 65 9.45 -3.73 8.70
N GLU A 66 8.68 -3.03 7.87
CA GLU A 66 7.96 -3.66 6.75
C GLU A 66 8.94 -4.22 5.71
N VAL A 67 10.00 -3.47 5.40
CA VAL A 67 11.14 -3.92 4.59
C VAL A 67 12.32 -4.19 5.52
N SER A 68 13.00 -5.30 5.30
CA SER A 68 14.23 -5.65 6.01
C SER A 68 15.36 -5.92 5.03
N GLY A 69 16.58 -5.54 5.40
CA GLY A 69 17.77 -5.74 4.58
C GLY A 69 18.80 -4.65 4.85
N ASP A 70 19.70 -4.41 3.90
CA ASP A 70 20.74 -3.41 4.00
C ASP A 70 20.63 -2.38 2.87
N ILE A 71 20.91 -1.12 3.19
CA ILE A 71 21.01 0.00 2.25
C ILE A 71 22.44 0.54 2.28
N VAL A 72 23.02 0.76 1.12
CA VAL A 72 24.35 1.31 0.92
C VAL A 72 24.25 2.52 0.01
N LEU A 73 24.83 3.63 0.44
CA LEU A 73 25.01 4.83 -0.38
C LEU A 73 26.49 5.00 -0.67
N VAL A 74 26.91 4.73 -1.91
CA VAL A 74 28.28 4.97 -2.37
C VAL A 74 28.39 6.40 -2.88
N LEU A 75 29.39 7.14 -2.40
CA LEU A 75 29.63 8.53 -2.77
C LEU A 75 30.90 8.67 -3.61
N SER A 76 30.95 9.70 -4.47
CA SER A 76 32.20 10.13 -5.09
C SER A 76 33.16 10.75 -4.07
N GLU A 77 34.46 10.68 -4.36
CA GLU A 77 35.52 11.31 -3.58
C GLU A 77 35.30 12.83 -3.44
N GLU A 78 34.75 13.47 -4.47
CA GLU A 78 34.41 14.90 -4.45
C GLU A 78 33.37 15.21 -3.36
N ILE A 79 32.30 14.41 -3.25
CA ILE A 79 31.25 14.61 -2.24
C ILE A 79 31.80 14.35 -0.84
N VAL A 80 32.57 13.28 -0.66
CA VAL A 80 33.21 12.96 0.62
C VAL A 80 34.14 14.10 1.05
N SER A 81 34.91 14.65 0.11
CA SER A 81 35.80 15.79 0.34
C SER A 81 35.03 17.06 0.68
N ALA A 82 33.91 17.33 0.01
CA ALA A 82 33.06 18.48 0.26
C ALA A 82 32.42 18.41 1.67
N LEU A 83 31.97 17.23 2.09
CA LEU A 83 31.42 16.99 3.42
C LEU A 83 32.48 17.16 4.51
N THR A 84 33.65 16.58 4.31
CA THR A 84 34.73 16.60 5.31
C THR A 84 35.33 18.00 5.47
N ASN A 85 35.41 18.78 4.39
CA ASN A 85 35.96 20.14 4.39
C ASN A 85 34.87 21.24 4.47
N SER A 86 33.72 20.91 5.09
CA SER A 86 32.61 21.85 5.19
C SER A 86 33.01 23.15 5.93
N PRO A 87 32.54 24.34 5.49
CA PRO A 87 32.82 25.61 6.14
C PRO A 87 32.35 25.70 7.61
N VAL A 88 31.44 24.80 8.00
CA VAL A 88 30.82 24.73 9.33
C VAL A 88 31.61 23.82 10.30
N GLY A 89 32.73 23.25 9.83
CA GLY A 89 33.59 22.32 10.57
C GLY A 89 33.57 20.91 9.99
N PRO A 90 34.47 20.01 10.44
CA PRO A 90 34.51 18.64 9.95
C PRO A 90 33.20 17.93 10.28
N MET A 91 32.43 17.61 9.24
CA MET A 91 31.19 16.87 9.36
C MET A 91 31.49 15.39 9.19
N ASP A 92 31.00 14.56 10.12
CA ASP A 92 31.05 13.11 9.97
C ASP A 92 30.14 12.69 8.80
N VAL A 93 30.72 11.96 7.83
CA VAL A 93 30.04 11.59 6.58
C VAL A 93 28.80 10.74 6.85
N ALA A 94 28.87 9.83 7.83
CA ALA A 94 27.74 9.00 8.25
C ALA A 94 26.59 9.88 8.73
N THR A 95 26.87 10.78 9.68
CA THR A 95 25.89 11.70 10.24
C THR A 95 25.30 12.64 9.18
N ALA A 96 26.12 13.13 8.24
CA ALA A 96 25.68 14.01 7.15
C ALA A 96 24.68 13.34 6.21
N LEU A 97 24.80 12.03 6.00
CA LEU A 97 23.98 11.26 5.08
C LEU A 97 22.76 10.60 5.72
N ARG A 98 22.64 10.61 7.06
CA ARG A 98 21.46 10.06 7.75
C ARG A 98 20.14 10.58 7.16
N PRO A 99 19.93 11.88 6.88
CA PRO A 99 18.70 12.36 6.27
C PRO A 99 18.40 11.73 4.91
N ALA A 100 19.42 11.48 4.09
CA ALA A 100 19.27 10.81 2.79
C ALA A 100 18.85 9.34 2.93
N LEU A 101 19.44 8.62 3.88
CA LEU A 101 19.06 7.23 4.19
C LEU A 101 17.65 7.13 4.77
N GLU A 102 17.27 8.05 5.66
CA GLU A 102 15.92 8.12 6.23
C GLU A 102 14.86 8.44 5.16
N ALA A 103 15.16 9.38 4.25
CA ALA A 103 14.27 9.71 3.14
C ALA A 103 14.09 8.51 2.18
N ALA A 104 15.18 7.78 1.89
CA ALA A 104 15.12 6.55 1.10
C ALA A 104 14.23 5.49 1.79
N ALA A 105 14.46 5.25 3.08
CA ALA A 105 13.70 4.27 3.85
C ALA A 105 12.21 4.62 3.97
N ALA A 106 11.88 5.90 4.15
CA ALA A 106 10.50 6.38 4.21
C ALA A 106 9.75 6.15 2.89
N ALA A 107 10.43 6.27 1.74
CA ALA A 107 9.85 5.96 0.43
C ALA A 107 9.58 4.46 0.23
N LEU A 108 10.28 3.59 0.97
CA LEU A 108 10.07 2.14 0.97
C LEU A 108 8.91 1.70 1.90
N GLY A 109 8.27 2.63 2.63
CA GLY A 109 7.14 2.36 3.52
C GLY A 109 7.48 2.55 4.99
N ARG A 110 6.93 1.72 5.88
CA ARG A 110 7.19 1.82 7.33
C ARG A 110 8.49 1.11 7.69
N VAL A 111 9.60 1.72 7.31
CA VAL A 111 10.96 1.21 7.52
C VAL A 111 11.70 2.10 8.50
N ARG A 112 12.49 1.49 9.38
CA ARG A 112 13.42 2.15 10.29
C ARG A 112 14.84 1.92 9.79
N VAL A 113 15.66 2.95 9.89
CA VAL A 113 17.09 2.90 9.60
C VAL A 113 17.83 2.70 10.92
N ALA A 114 18.66 1.67 11.00
CA ALA A 114 19.57 1.46 12.12
C ALA A 114 20.77 2.43 12.04
N ALA A 115 21.70 2.33 12.99
CA ALA A 115 22.89 3.17 12.97
C ALA A 115 23.72 2.94 11.69
N GLU A 116 24.02 4.02 10.98
CA GLU A 116 24.87 4.01 9.79
C GLU A 116 26.36 3.81 10.13
N ARG A 117 27.08 3.18 9.20
CA ARG A 117 28.51 2.91 9.30
C ARG A 117 29.17 3.31 7.99
N VAL A 118 30.33 3.96 8.08
CA VAL A 118 31.18 4.24 6.91
C VAL A 118 32.07 3.02 6.66
N GLU A 119 32.11 2.56 5.43
CA GLU A 119 32.84 1.37 4.99
C GLU A 119 33.61 1.64 3.69
N ASP A 120 34.56 0.75 3.40
CA ASP A 120 35.15 0.64 2.07
C ASP A 120 34.07 0.23 1.05
N VAL A 121 34.15 0.79 -0.16
CA VAL A 121 33.13 0.60 -1.20
C VAL A 121 32.98 -0.87 -1.58
N VAL A 122 34.08 -1.61 -1.69
CA VAL A 122 34.04 -3.03 -2.06
C VAL A 122 33.41 -3.85 -0.93
N ALA A 123 33.82 -3.59 0.33
CA ALA A 123 33.28 -4.29 1.48
C ALA A 123 31.75 -4.06 1.65
N ALA A 124 31.29 -2.82 1.45
CA ALA A 124 29.88 -2.47 1.55
C ALA A 124 29.04 -3.17 0.47
N LEU A 125 29.53 -3.18 -0.79
CA LEU A 125 28.83 -3.84 -1.89
C LEU A 125 28.85 -5.36 -1.75
N ASP A 126 29.97 -5.94 -1.29
CA ASP A 126 30.04 -7.38 -1.01
C ASP A 126 29.02 -7.79 0.07
N GLY A 127 28.81 -6.94 1.07
CA GLY A 127 27.77 -7.14 2.09
C GLY A 127 26.35 -7.23 1.53
N LEU A 128 26.06 -6.57 0.40
CA LEU A 128 24.75 -6.62 -0.26
C LEU A 128 24.52 -7.88 -1.12
N ARG A 129 25.57 -8.68 -1.37
CA ARG A 129 25.47 -9.85 -2.27
C ARG A 129 24.75 -11.04 -1.64
N ASP A 130 24.46 -10.99 -0.33
CA ASP A 130 23.81 -12.09 0.38
C ASP A 130 22.27 -12.03 0.30
N LYS A 131 21.67 -13.16 -0.13
CA LYS A 131 20.24 -13.54 -0.06
C LYS A 131 19.23 -12.38 -0.02
N GLY A 132 18.79 -11.91 -1.18
CA GLY A 132 17.69 -10.93 -1.28
C GLY A 132 17.47 -10.45 -2.70
N VAL A 133 16.61 -9.43 -2.87
CA VAL A 133 16.52 -8.68 -4.12
C VAL A 133 17.54 -7.56 -4.07
N PHE A 134 18.53 -7.62 -4.95
CA PHE A 134 19.53 -6.57 -5.11
C PHE A 134 19.08 -5.58 -6.18
N LEU A 135 19.14 -4.28 -5.83
CA LEU A 135 18.86 -3.19 -6.77
C LEU A 135 19.83 -2.05 -6.50
N ALA A 136 20.34 -1.44 -7.57
CA ALA A 136 21.18 -0.25 -7.51
C ALA A 136 20.60 0.85 -8.42
N VAL A 137 20.67 2.08 -7.95
CA VAL A 137 20.21 3.26 -8.69
C VAL A 137 21.29 4.34 -8.61
N PRO A 138 21.87 4.76 -9.74
CA PRO A 138 22.83 5.86 -9.75
C PRO A 138 22.12 7.18 -9.50
N LEU A 139 22.77 8.07 -8.75
CA LEU A 139 22.35 9.44 -8.50
C LEU A 139 23.23 10.36 -9.34
N ILE A 140 22.63 10.98 -10.35
CA ILE A 140 23.32 11.69 -11.42
C ILE A 140 23.29 13.19 -11.15
N ASN A 141 24.45 13.83 -11.21
CA ASN A 141 24.60 15.29 -11.25
C ASN A 141 25.00 15.71 -12.67
N GLY A 142 24.09 16.36 -13.41
CA GLY A 142 24.32 16.67 -14.82
C GLY A 142 24.44 15.39 -15.66
N THR A 143 25.67 15.01 -16.00
CA THR A 143 25.99 13.81 -16.81
C THR A 143 26.81 12.77 -16.05
N GLU A 144 27.21 13.05 -14.82
CA GLU A 144 28.10 12.18 -14.04
C GLU A 144 27.37 11.52 -12.88
N ILE A 145 27.75 10.28 -12.58
CA ILE A 145 27.27 9.58 -11.39
C ILE A 145 28.02 10.15 -10.20
N ALA A 146 27.29 10.88 -9.36
CA ALA A 146 27.83 11.50 -8.15
C ALA A 146 27.75 10.55 -6.95
N ALA A 147 26.69 9.75 -6.89
CA ALA A 147 26.50 8.73 -5.87
C ALA A 147 25.72 7.54 -6.42
N THR A 148 25.68 6.43 -5.69
CA THR A 148 24.89 5.24 -6.04
C THR A 148 24.17 4.73 -4.81
N LEU A 149 22.84 4.62 -4.90
CA LEU A 149 22.05 3.95 -3.87
C LEU A 149 21.91 2.48 -4.25
N ALA A 150 22.52 1.59 -3.48
CA ALA A 150 22.36 0.15 -3.63
C ALA A 150 21.64 -0.41 -2.40
N LEU A 151 20.73 -1.36 -2.61
CA LEU A 151 20.00 -2.00 -1.54
C LEU A 151 19.87 -3.48 -1.80
N GLN A 152 20.01 -4.26 -0.73
CA GLN A 152 19.58 -5.65 -0.68
C GLN A 152 18.38 -5.67 0.25
N VAL A 153 17.20 -5.87 -0.31
CA VAL A 153 15.96 -5.81 0.45
C VAL A 153 15.17 -7.11 0.30
N THR A 154 14.61 -7.53 1.42
CA THR A 154 13.47 -8.43 1.45
C THR A 154 12.24 -7.57 1.62
N LEU A 155 11.56 -7.28 0.51
CA LEU A 155 10.30 -6.56 0.54
C LEU A 155 9.21 -7.46 1.14
N PRO A 156 8.32 -6.91 1.97
CA PRO A 156 7.13 -7.64 2.36
C PRO A 156 6.35 -7.89 1.07
N ARG A 157 5.91 -9.12 0.83
CA ARG A 157 4.93 -9.37 -0.24
C ARG A 157 3.82 -8.32 -0.10
N PRO A 158 3.35 -7.71 -1.20
CA PRO A 158 2.27 -6.73 -1.12
C PRO A 158 1.21 -7.32 -0.22
N ARG A 159 1.01 -6.72 0.96
CA ARG A 159 -0.18 -7.03 1.73
C ARG A 159 -1.28 -6.52 0.83
N GLU A 160 -1.93 -7.42 0.08
CA GLU A 160 -3.34 -7.23 -0.26
C GLU A 160 -3.95 -6.56 0.97
N ARG A 161 -4.68 -5.46 0.80
CA ARG A 161 -5.36 -4.75 1.90
C ARG A 161 -6.42 -5.65 2.55
N ARG A 162 -6.04 -6.78 3.13
CA ARG A 162 -6.80 -7.65 4.02
C ARG A 162 -6.57 -7.11 5.42
N GLY A 163 -7.31 -6.07 5.77
CA GLY A 163 -7.08 -5.41 7.05
C GLY A 163 -8.23 -4.55 7.59
N SER A 164 -9.42 -4.63 7.00
CA SER A 164 -10.62 -4.01 7.60
C SER A 164 -11.88 -4.82 7.33
N LEU A 165 -12.04 -5.37 6.12
CA LEU A 165 -13.22 -6.16 5.76
C LEU A 165 -13.16 -7.61 6.29
N ASP A 166 -11.97 -8.20 6.42
CA ASP A 166 -11.82 -9.57 6.95
C ASP A 166 -12.26 -9.70 8.41
N LEU A 167 -12.09 -8.64 9.22
CA LEU A 167 -12.57 -8.60 10.61
C LEU A 167 -14.10 -8.52 10.70
N LEU A 168 -14.75 -7.94 9.69
CA LEU A 168 -16.20 -7.78 9.63
C LEU A 168 -16.93 -9.00 9.06
N ARG A 169 -16.22 -9.99 8.52
CA ARG A 169 -16.83 -11.18 7.89
C ARG A 169 -17.74 -11.99 8.82
N ASN A 170 -17.51 -11.93 10.13
CA ASN A 170 -18.24 -12.72 11.12
C ASN A 170 -19.18 -11.87 11.98
N VAL A 171 -19.45 -10.62 11.59
CA VAL A 171 -20.41 -9.78 12.31
C VAL A 171 -21.82 -10.24 11.93
N ALA A 172 -22.56 -10.76 12.91
CA ALA A 172 -23.97 -11.06 12.75
C ALA A 172 -24.77 -9.75 12.64
N MET A 173 -25.70 -9.69 11.68
CA MET A 173 -26.58 -8.54 11.47
C MET A 173 -28.03 -9.03 11.42
N GLU A 174 -28.94 -8.20 11.92
CA GLU A 174 -30.37 -8.45 11.77
C GLU A 174 -30.79 -8.14 10.33
N VAL A 175 -31.50 -9.09 9.73
CA VAL A 175 -31.99 -8.99 8.36
C VAL A 175 -33.52 -9.08 8.41
N THR A 176 -34.19 -8.11 7.83
CA THR A 176 -35.66 -8.05 7.76
C THR A 176 -36.12 -8.28 6.33
N VAL A 177 -37.07 -9.18 6.14
CA VAL A 177 -37.77 -9.34 4.85
C VAL A 177 -39.12 -8.64 4.96
N GLU A 178 -39.38 -7.70 4.06
CA GLU A 178 -40.57 -6.87 4.09
C GLU A 178 -41.42 -7.05 2.82
N ILE A 179 -42.68 -7.46 3.03
CA ILE A 179 -43.64 -7.69 1.94
C ILE A 179 -44.24 -6.36 1.45
N GLY A 180 -44.44 -5.39 2.34
CA GLY A 180 -44.97 -4.07 2.01
C GLY A 180 -45.27 -3.22 3.24
N ARG A 181 -45.50 -1.93 3.02
CA ARG A 181 -45.82 -0.93 4.05
C ARG A 181 -47.20 -0.36 3.84
N THR A 182 -47.75 0.23 4.89
CA THR A 182 -48.92 1.11 4.76
C THR A 182 -48.84 2.21 5.80
N ARG A 183 -49.62 3.27 5.61
CA ARG A 183 -49.75 4.37 6.56
C ARG A 183 -51.19 4.47 7.00
N MET A 184 -51.42 4.54 8.30
CA MET A 184 -52.73 4.67 8.90
C MET A 184 -52.68 5.67 10.05
N THR A 185 -53.82 6.27 10.36
CA THR A 185 -54.01 7.11 11.54
C THR A 185 -53.99 6.26 12.80
N VAL A 186 -53.74 6.90 13.95
CA VAL A 186 -53.77 6.22 15.26
C VAL A 186 -55.14 5.59 15.52
N SER A 187 -56.23 6.22 15.08
CA SER A 187 -57.58 5.70 15.26
C SER A 187 -57.81 4.40 14.48
N GLU A 188 -57.32 4.32 13.24
CA GLU A 188 -57.40 3.11 12.41
C GLU A 188 -56.58 1.97 13.04
N LEU A 189 -55.36 2.26 13.49
CA LEU A 189 -54.50 1.26 14.14
C LEU A 189 -55.13 0.67 15.41
N LEU A 190 -55.75 1.51 16.25
CA LEU A 190 -56.42 1.07 17.47
C LEU A 190 -57.75 0.34 17.21
N SER A 191 -58.30 0.44 16.00
CA SER A 191 -59.53 -0.25 15.60
C SER A 191 -59.28 -1.67 15.08
N LEU A 192 -58.01 -2.02 14.82
CA LEU A 192 -57.66 -3.33 14.26
C LEU A 192 -58.15 -4.48 15.13
N HIS A 193 -58.84 -5.43 14.51
CA HIS A 193 -59.30 -6.65 15.18
C HIS A 193 -59.05 -7.91 14.34
N PRO A 194 -59.03 -9.12 14.95
CA PRO A 194 -58.86 -10.36 14.20
C PRO A 194 -59.85 -10.47 13.03
N GLY A 195 -59.34 -10.84 11.86
CA GLY A 195 -60.12 -10.96 10.61
C GLY A 195 -60.14 -9.71 9.74
N GLU A 196 -59.62 -8.57 10.22
CA GLU A 196 -59.48 -7.36 9.40
C GLU A 196 -58.31 -7.49 8.40
N VAL A 197 -58.50 -6.95 7.20
CA VAL A 197 -57.52 -7.00 6.11
C VAL A 197 -56.90 -5.63 5.94
N VAL A 198 -55.58 -5.55 6.09
CA VAL A 198 -54.82 -4.32 5.90
C VAL A 198 -54.19 -4.32 4.51
N GLU A 199 -54.52 -3.32 3.70
CA GLU A 199 -53.92 -3.14 2.38
C GLU A 199 -52.51 -2.53 2.49
N LEU A 200 -51.57 -3.07 1.71
CA LEU A 200 -50.19 -2.62 1.64
C LEU A 200 -49.93 -1.85 0.34
N ASP A 201 -48.84 -1.10 0.30
CA ASP A 201 -48.38 -0.27 -0.82
C ASP A 201 -47.78 -1.05 -2.01
N ARG A 202 -47.89 -2.39 -1.99
CA ARG A 202 -47.25 -3.27 -2.95
C ARG A 202 -48.26 -4.18 -3.67
N ALA A 203 -48.11 -4.31 -4.98
CA ALA A 203 -48.93 -5.20 -5.80
C ALA A 203 -48.61 -6.68 -5.53
N ALA A 204 -49.62 -7.54 -5.63
CA ALA A 204 -49.44 -8.99 -5.51
C ALA A 204 -48.44 -9.51 -6.57
N GLY A 205 -47.45 -10.28 -6.12
CA GLY A 205 -46.40 -10.82 -6.99
C GLY A 205 -45.21 -9.88 -7.24
N ALA A 206 -45.24 -8.64 -6.74
CA ALA A 206 -44.04 -7.81 -6.71
C ALA A 206 -43.00 -8.40 -5.72
N PRO A 207 -41.70 -8.23 -5.98
CA PRO A 207 -40.67 -8.77 -5.11
C PRO A 207 -40.73 -8.12 -3.71
N ALA A 208 -40.44 -8.88 -2.66
CA ALA A 208 -40.24 -8.38 -1.31
C ALA A 208 -38.86 -7.72 -1.16
N ASP A 209 -38.76 -6.81 -0.20
CA ASP A 209 -37.54 -6.06 0.09
C ASP A 209 -36.74 -6.78 1.19
N LEU A 210 -35.42 -6.85 1.03
CA LEU A 210 -34.49 -7.33 2.04
C LEU A 210 -33.76 -6.14 2.65
N LEU A 211 -33.92 -5.94 3.95
CA LEU A 211 -33.33 -4.82 4.67
C LEU A 211 -32.31 -5.31 5.69
N VAL A 212 -31.26 -4.51 5.89
CA VAL A 212 -30.31 -4.66 6.99
C VAL A 212 -30.28 -3.35 7.74
N ASN A 213 -30.61 -3.37 9.04
CA ASN A 213 -30.73 -2.16 9.87
C ASN A 213 -31.61 -1.07 9.23
N GLY A 214 -32.67 -1.47 8.51
CA GLY A 214 -33.60 -0.56 7.83
C GLY A 214 -33.13 -0.05 6.46
N THR A 215 -31.94 -0.42 5.99
CA THR A 215 -31.44 -0.09 4.65
C THR A 215 -31.77 -1.21 3.67
N LEU A 216 -32.38 -0.88 2.53
CA LEU A 216 -32.65 -1.83 1.45
C LEU A 216 -31.33 -2.33 0.84
N ILE A 217 -31.11 -3.64 0.87
CA ILE A 217 -29.90 -4.26 0.31
C ILE A 217 -30.20 -5.15 -0.91
N ALA A 218 -31.40 -5.72 -1.00
CA ALA A 218 -31.79 -6.60 -2.10
C ALA A 218 -33.31 -6.67 -2.23
N ARG A 219 -33.75 -7.25 -3.35
CA ARG A 219 -35.14 -7.61 -3.60
C ARG A 219 -35.23 -9.08 -4.00
N GLY A 220 -36.35 -9.72 -3.72
CA GLY A 220 -36.53 -11.13 -4.04
C GLY A 220 -37.97 -11.61 -3.98
N GLU A 221 -38.18 -12.85 -4.41
CA GLU A 221 -39.49 -13.49 -4.37
C GLU A 221 -39.61 -14.34 -3.11
N ILE A 222 -40.75 -14.25 -2.42
CA ILE A 222 -41.06 -15.12 -1.29
C ILE A 222 -41.28 -16.53 -1.81
N VAL A 223 -40.53 -17.48 -1.25
CA VAL A 223 -40.62 -18.90 -1.53
C VAL A 223 -40.88 -19.65 -0.23
N VAL A 224 -41.37 -20.89 -0.33
CA VAL A 224 -41.48 -21.79 0.83
C VAL A 224 -40.46 -22.89 0.64
N VAL A 225 -39.63 -23.11 1.66
CA VAL A 225 -38.61 -24.16 1.71
C VAL A 225 -38.78 -24.92 3.00
N ASP A 226 -39.03 -26.23 2.91
CA ASP A 226 -39.18 -27.11 4.07
C ASP A 226 -40.17 -26.58 5.13
N GLU A 227 -41.31 -26.04 4.68
CA GLU A 227 -42.38 -25.43 5.49
C GLU A 227 -42.06 -24.03 6.07
N ASP A 228 -40.83 -23.54 5.88
CA ASP A 228 -40.43 -22.19 6.26
C ASP A 228 -40.50 -21.19 5.09
N PHE A 229 -40.74 -19.92 5.42
CA PHE A 229 -40.62 -18.85 4.43
C PHE A 229 -39.15 -18.56 4.13
N GLY A 230 -38.81 -18.48 2.84
CA GLY A 230 -37.52 -18.04 2.34
C GLY A 230 -37.67 -16.88 1.35
N LEU A 231 -36.55 -16.22 1.06
CA LEU A 231 -36.48 -15.18 0.03
C LEU A 231 -35.48 -15.61 -1.05
N ARG A 232 -35.97 -15.77 -2.28
CA ARG A 232 -35.10 -15.95 -3.46
C ARG A 232 -34.70 -14.59 -4.00
N ILE A 233 -33.44 -14.21 -3.81
CA ILE A 233 -32.90 -12.94 -4.30
C ILE A 233 -33.03 -12.85 -5.82
N SER A 234 -33.68 -11.80 -6.31
CA SER A 234 -33.81 -11.48 -7.73
C SER A 234 -32.89 -10.33 -8.14
N GLU A 235 -32.62 -9.39 -7.23
CA GLU A 235 -31.83 -8.19 -7.50
C GLU A 235 -31.07 -7.78 -6.22
N ILE A 236 -29.80 -7.38 -6.36
CA ILE A 236 -29.02 -6.76 -5.28
C ILE A 236 -28.92 -5.27 -5.58
N VAL A 237 -29.26 -4.44 -4.59
CA VAL A 237 -29.21 -2.98 -4.74
C VAL A 237 -27.76 -2.54 -4.50
N THR A 238 -27.08 -2.13 -5.56
CA THR A 238 -25.71 -1.59 -5.47
C THR A 238 -25.74 -0.09 -5.19
N GLU A 239 -25.98 0.31 -3.95
CA GLU A 239 -25.66 1.68 -3.51
C GLU A 239 -24.25 1.74 -2.93
N ALA A 240 -23.28 1.99 -3.81
CA ALA A 240 -21.99 2.51 -3.43
C ALA A 240 -22.10 4.05 -3.28
N GLY A 241 -22.53 4.52 -2.09
CA GLY A 241 -22.31 5.90 -1.68
C GLY A 241 -23.52 6.62 -1.09
N GLU A 242 -23.65 6.54 0.24
CA GLU A 242 -23.77 7.67 1.18
C GLU A 242 -24.18 7.13 2.55
N TYR A 243 -23.20 6.88 3.41
CA TYR A 243 -23.48 6.65 4.82
C TYR A 243 -23.77 8.00 5.49
N GLY A 244 -25.04 8.22 5.84
CA GLY A 244 -25.41 9.06 6.97
C GLY A 244 -26.32 10.24 6.66
N THR A 245 -27.63 10.02 6.70
CA THR A 245 -28.59 10.90 7.40
C THR A 245 -29.85 10.07 7.68
N PRO A 246 -30.23 9.83 8.95
CA PRO A 246 -31.51 9.21 9.25
C PRO A 246 -32.64 10.17 8.84
N PRO A 247 -33.76 9.70 8.27
CA PRO A 247 -34.89 10.55 7.94
C PRO A 247 -35.49 11.13 9.23
N ALA A 248 -35.82 12.44 9.16
CA ALA A 248 -36.45 13.22 10.22
C ALA A 248 -37.90 12.80 10.48
#